data_AF-C6BUY3-F1
#
_entry.id   AF-C6BUY3-F1
#
_cell.length_a   1.000
_cell.length_b   1.000
_cell.length_c   1.000
_cell.angle_alpha   90.00
_cell.angle_beta   90.00
_cell.angle_gamma   90.00
#
_symmetry.space_group_name_H-M   'P 1'
#
loop_
_entity.id
_entity.type
_entity.pdbx_description
1 polymer ?
#
loop_
_entity_poly.entity_id
_entity_poly.type
_entity_poly.pdbx_seq_one_letter_code
_entity_poly.pdbx_strand_id
1 'polypeptide(L)'
;MAMGNGMNNGTSQPVNGLEQELNLLKDQHKWLHDKKIRTEQELASTTSQLAALEEEAKAQYGTSDPQELAKLLEEKKAENARLVTEYRSHIMSIKEGLDNLEGNN
;
A
#
# COMPACT_ATOMS: atom_id res chain seq x y z
N MET A 1 -83.97 23.86 10.04
CA MET A 1 -83.33 22.63 9.55
C MET A 1 -81.93 22.99 9.09
N ALA A 2 -80.92 22.47 9.77
CA ALA A 2 -79.51 22.72 9.51
C ALA A 2 -78.90 21.45 8.92
N MET A 3 -78.30 21.56 7.74
CA MET A 3 -77.27 20.67 7.20
C MET A 3 -76.51 21.53 6.18
N GLY A 4 -75.19 21.69 6.19
CA GLY A 4 -74.13 20.89 6.76
C GLY A 4 -72.98 21.00 5.77
N ASN A 5 -72.01 21.85 6.09
CA ASN A 5 -70.91 22.29 5.26
C ASN A 5 -70.00 21.11 4.84
N GLY A 6 -69.91 20.82 3.54
CA GLY A 6 -69.01 19.82 2.97
C GLY A 6 -67.74 20.46 2.41
N MET A 7 -66.95 21.13 3.26
CA MET A 7 -65.59 21.57 2.92
C MET A 7 -64.62 20.54 3.50
N ASN A 8 -64.19 19.58 2.67
CA ASN A 8 -63.05 18.74 3.00
C ASN A 8 -62.27 18.38 1.74
N ASN A 9 -61.16 19.10 1.49
CA ASN A 9 -59.96 18.41 1.04
C ASN A 9 -58.73 19.21 1.48
N GLY A 10 -58.19 18.81 2.63
CA GLY A 10 -56.96 19.33 3.19
C GLY A 10 -55.73 18.90 2.38
N THR A 11 -54.86 19.87 2.09
CA THR A 11 -53.42 19.91 2.42
C THR A 11 -52.68 18.59 2.72
N SER A 12 -52.87 17.53 1.92
CA SER A 12 -52.22 16.22 2.13
C SER A 12 -50.94 16.04 1.31
N GLN A 13 -50.40 17.11 0.70
CA GLN A 13 -49.26 17.02 -0.23
C GLN A 13 -47.87 17.55 0.21
N PRO A 14 -47.64 18.24 1.35
CA PRO A 14 -46.27 18.60 1.76
C PRO A 14 -45.60 17.58 2.71
N VAL A 15 -46.37 16.74 3.42
CA VAL A 15 -45.83 15.87 4.49
C VAL A 15 -45.11 14.64 3.91
N ASN A 16 -45.64 14.05 2.83
CA ASN A 16 -45.04 12.87 2.20
C ASN A 16 -43.71 13.19 1.49
N GLY A 17 -43.54 14.40 0.94
CA GLY A 17 -42.29 14.81 0.28
C GLY A 17 -41.14 15.02 1.26
N LEU A 18 -41.43 15.65 2.41
CA LEU A 18 -40.46 15.83 3.50
C LEU A 18 -40.02 14.50 4.12
N GLU A 19 -40.94 13.54 4.27
CA GLU A 19 -40.61 12.22 4.79
C GLU A 19 -39.73 11.41 3.83
N GLN A 20 -39.98 11.51 2.52
CA GLN A 20 -39.12 10.91 1.49
C GLN A 20 -37.72 11.52 1.48
N GLU A 21 -37.62 12.86 1.56
CA GLU A 21 -36.34 13.56 1.61
C GLU A 21 -35.55 13.20 2.89
N LEU A 22 -36.23 13.14 4.03
CA LEU A 22 -35.60 12.73 5.30
C LEU A 22 -35.08 11.29 5.23
N ASN A 23 -35.82 10.37 4.62
CA ASN A 23 -35.38 8.99 4.46
C ASN A 23 -34.18 8.89 3.50
N LEU A 24 -34.18 9.65 2.40
CA LEU A 24 -33.04 9.74 1.49
C LEU A 24 -31.79 10.27 2.20
N LEU A 25 -31.92 11.33 3.01
CA LEU A 25 -30.80 11.88 3.78
C LEU A 25 -30.27 10.88 4.82
N LYS A 26 -31.14 10.12 5.48
CA LYS A 26 -30.74 9.06 6.43
C LYS A 26 -29.96 7.94 5.72
N ASP A 27 -30.42 7.51 4.55
CA ASP A 27 -29.75 6.47 3.77
C ASP A 27 -28.39 6.95 3.26
N GLN A 28 -28.30 8.20 2.79
CA GLN A 28 -27.04 8.82 2.40
C GLN A 28 -26.07 8.94 3.57
N HIS A 29 -26.55 9.39 4.74
CA HIS A 29 -25.73 9.47 5.95
C HIS A 29 -25.21 8.09 6.36
N LYS A 30 -26.05 7.06 6.33
CA LYS A 30 -25.65 5.69 6.64
C LYS A 30 -24.58 5.20 5.66
N TRP A 31 -24.78 5.41 4.36
CA TRP A 31 -23.80 5.03 3.34
C TRP A 31 -22.45 5.75 3.53
N LEU A 32 -22.49 7.05 3.81
CA LEU A 32 -21.28 7.84 4.07
C LEU A 32 -20.56 7.36 5.34
N HIS A 33 -21.30 7.01 6.38
CA HIS A 33 -20.76 6.48 7.62
C HIS A 33 -20.07 5.12 7.40
N ASP A 34 -20.73 4.20 6.69
CA ASP A 34 -20.17 2.89 6.35
C ASP A 34 -18.90 3.04 5.50
N LYS A 35 -18.93 3.96 4.53
CA LYS A 35 -17.77 4.29 3.69
C LYS A 35 -16.61 4.85 4.52
N LYS A 36 -16.90 5.75 5.45
CA LYS A 36 -15.90 6.33 6.36
C LYS A 36 -15.22 5.24 7.17
N ILE A 37 -15.99 4.36 7.82
CA ILE A 37 -15.43 3.25 8.62
C ILE A 37 -14.51 2.39 7.76
N ARG A 38 -14.95 2.01 6.56
CA ARG A 38 -14.14 1.20 5.66
C ARG A 38 -12.83 1.90 5.28
N THR A 39 -12.89 3.17 4.91
CA THR A 39 -11.69 3.94 4.56
C THR A 39 -10.74 4.12 5.75
N GLU A 40 -11.27 4.30 6.97
CA GLU A 40 -10.46 4.36 8.19
C GLU A 40 -9.76 3.03 8.48
N GLN A 41 -10.45 1.91 8.27
CA GLN A 41 -9.85 0.57 8.40
C GLN A 41 -8.76 0.32 7.35
N GLU A 42 -9.02 0.68 6.09
CA GLU A 42 -8.05 0.57 5.00
C GLU A 42 -6.81 1.44 5.26
N LEU A 43 -7.01 2.66 5.77
CA LEU A 43 -5.93 3.56 6.18
C LEU A 43 -5.10 2.94 7.31
N ALA A 44 -5.73 2.47 8.39
CA ALA A 44 -5.04 1.85 9.51
C ALA A 44 -4.21 0.63 9.08
N SER A 45 -4.78 -0.22 8.22
CA SER A 45 -4.08 -1.38 7.65
C SER A 45 -2.86 -0.95 6.82
N THR A 46 -3.04 0.02 5.92
CA THR A 46 -1.96 0.51 5.04
C THR A 46 -0.84 1.16 5.85
N THR A 47 -1.17 1.97 6.85
CA THR A 47 -0.19 2.58 7.75
C THR A 47 0.59 1.53 8.53
N SER A 48 -0.08 0.47 9.04
CA SER A 48 0.61 -0.62 9.73
C SER A 48 1.57 -1.38 8.82
N GLN A 49 1.17 -1.63 7.56
CA GLN A 49 2.03 -2.30 6.58
C GLN A 49 3.26 -1.45 6.22
N LEU A 50 3.05 -0.14 6.04
CA LEU A 50 4.15 0.78 5.78
C LEU A 50 5.16 0.80 6.94
N ALA A 51 4.68 0.90 8.18
CA ALA A 51 5.54 0.90 9.35
C ALA A 51 6.37 -0.40 9.47
N ALA A 52 5.75 -1.55 9.20
CA ALA A 52 6.44 -2.84 9.19
C ALA A 52 7.54 -2.90 8.10
N LEU A 53 7.24 -2.43 6.89
CA LEU A 53 8.22 -2.37 5.79
C LEU A 53 9.39 -1.42 6.11
N GLU A 54 9.11 -0.26 6.72
CA GLU A 54 10.16 0.67 7.13
C GLU A 54 11.05 0.09 8.23
N GLU A 55 10.46 -0.61 9.21
CA GLU A 55 11.22 -1.27 10.26
C GLU A 55 12.09 -2.40 9.70
N GLU A 56 11.54 -3.22 8.80
CA GLU A 56 12.30 -4.28 8.11
C GLU A 56 13.47 -3.69 7.31
N ALA A 57 13.24 -2.63 6.55
CA ALA A 57 14.28 -1.96 5.79
C ALA A 57 15.38 -1.37 6.69
N LYS A 58 15.00 -0.72 7.79
CA LYS A 58 15.96 -0.22 8.79
C LYS A 58 16.74 -1.35 9.44
N ALA A 59 16.12 -2.47 9.76
CA ALA A 59 16.78 -3.62 10.38
C ALA A 59 17.78 -4.30 9.43
N GLN A 60 17.41 -4.47 8.16
CA GLN A 60 18.24 -5.18 7.18
C GLN A 60 19.32 -4.29 6.54
N TYR A 61 18.98 -3.03 6.26
CA TYR A 61 19.80 -2.14 5.44
C TYR A 61 20.23 -0.86 6.17
N GLY A 62 19.78 -0.65 7.42
CA GLY A 62 20.09 0.53 8.23
C GLY A 62 19.26 1.76 7.90
N THR A 63 18.45 1.71 6.83
CA THR A 63 17.63 2.84 6.36
C THR A 63 16.34 2.34 5.71
N SER A 64 15.29 3.17 5.75
CA SER A 64 14.05 2.96 5.00
C SER A 64 13.88 3.97 3.86
N ASP A 65 14.85 4.85 3.64
CA ASP A 65 14.78 5.82 2.54
C ASP A 65 15.03 5.09 1.20
N PRO A 66 14.05 5.09 0.26
CA PRO A 66 14.21 4.47 -1.04
C PRO A 66 15.44 4.96 -1.82
N GLN A 67 15.84 6.22 -1.68
CA GLN A 67 17.00 6.75 -2.39
C GLN A 67 18.32 6.20 -1.81
N GLU A 68 18.42 6.12 -0.49
CA GLU A 68 19.57 5.51 0.18
C GLU A 68 19.66 4.01 -0.10
N LEU A 69 18.53 3.30 -0.08
CA LEU A 69 18.46 1.88 -0.45
C LEU A 69 18.92 1.65 -1.90
N ALA A 70 18.51 2.50 -2.84
CA ALA A 70 18.96 2.42 -4.22
C ALA A 70 20.47 2.64 -4.35
N LYS A 71 21.03 3.58 -3.59
CA LYS A 71 22.48 3.81 -3.54
C LYS A 71 23.23 2.60 -2.97
N LEU A 72 22.77 2.06 -1.84
CA LEU A 72 23.33 0.84 -1.24
C LEU A 72 23.30 -0.33 -2.23
N LEU A 73 22.21 -0.48 -2.99
CA LEU A 73 22.11 -1.54 -4.00
C LEU A 73 23.18 -1.41 -5.09
N GLU A 74 23.39 -0.20 -5.63
CA GLU A 74 24.40 0.02 -6.65
C GLU A 74 25.82 -0.17 -6.13
N GLU A 75 26.10 0.27 -4.89
CA GLU A 75 27.38 0.01 -4.23
C GLU A 75 27.64 -1.50 -4.07
N LYS A 76 26.63 -2.26 -3.61
CA LYS A 76 26.75 -3.72 -3.47
C LYS A 76 26.94 -4.42 -4.81
N LYS A 77 26.28 -3.95 -5.88
CA LYS A 77 26.48 -4.49 -7.24
C LYS A 77 27.90 -4.24 -7.74
N ALA A 78 28.43 -3.03 -7.53
CA ALA A 78 29.80 -2.69 -7.94
C ALA A 78 30.83 -3.54 -7.19
N GLU A 79 30.68 -3.71 -5.87
CA GLU A 79 31.57 -4.56 -5.09
C GLU A 79 31.47 -6.03 -5.50
N ASN A 80 30.27 -6.54 -5.76
CA ASN A 80 30.09 -7.90 -6.28
C ASN A 80 30.80 -8.08 -7.63
N ALA A 81 30.71 -7.11 -8.55
CA ALA A 81 31.41 -7.17 -9.83
C ALA A 81 32.94 -7.19 -9.66
N ARG A 82 33.46 -6.40 -8.71
CA ARG A 82 34.87 -6.40 -8.33
C ARG A 82 35.31 -7.77 -7.80
N LEU A 83 34.60 -8.29 -6.81
CA LEU A 83 34.88 -9.60 -6.20
C LEU A 83 34.81 -10.73 -7.23
N VAL A 84 33.80 -10.73 -8.11
CA VAL A 84 33.70 -11.74 -9.18
C VAL A 84 34.91 -11.70 -10.11
N THR A 85 35.43 -10.50 -10.40
CA THR A 85 36.62 -10.33 -11.25
C THR A 85 37.87 -10.86 -10.55
N GLU A 86 38.06 -10.53 -9.27
CA GLU A 86 39.15 -11.05 -8.45
C GLU A 86 39.10 -12.59 -8.34
N TYR A 87 37.93 -13.15 -8.04
CA TYR A 87 37.75 -14.60 -7.99
C TYR A 87 38.06 -15.28 -9.30
N ARG A 88 37.64 -14.70 -10.43
CA ARG A 88 37.98 -15.23 -11.76
C ARG A 88 39.49 -15.24 -11.99
N SER A 89 40.18 -14.16 -11.61
CA SER A 89 41.64 -14.10 -11.72
C SER A 89 42.31 -15.16 -10.85
N HIS A 90 41.88 -15.35 -9.61
CA HIS A 90 42.43 -16.38 -8.73
C HIS A 90 42.24 -17.78 -9.32
N ILE A 91 41.06 -18.07 -9.86
CA ILE A 91 40.79 -19.36 -10.51
C ILE A 91 41.72 -19.57 -11.71
N MET A 92 41.94 -18.53 -12.53
CA MET A 92 42.87 -18.62 -13.66
C MET A 92 44.30 -18.90 -13.20
N SER A 93 44.80 -18.17 -12.19
CA SER A 93 46.15 -18.40 -11.67
C SER A 93 46.32 -19.80 -11.06
N ILE A 94 45.28 -20.34 -10.39
CA ILE A 94 45.30 -21.71 -9.88
C ILE A 94 45.37 -22.71 -11.04
N LYS A 95 44.57 -22.51 -12.10
CA LYS A 95 44.60 -23.37 -13.29
C LYS A 95 45.96 -23.35 -13.97
N GLU A 96 46.53 -22.17 -14.19
CA GLU A 96 47.89 -22.03 -14.76
C GLU A 96 48.94 -22.72 -13.87
N GLY A 97 48.82 -22.59 -12.55
CA GLY A 97 49.70 -23.29 -11.61
C GLY A 97 49.58 -24.82 -11.69
N LEU A 98 48.36 -25.35 -11.86
CA LEU A 98 48.11 -26.78 -12.04
C LEU A 98 48.63 -27.28 -13.40
N ASP A 99 48.35 -26.58 -14.48
CA ASP A 99 48.82 -26.93 -15.83
C ASP A 99 50.36 -27.00 -15.89
N ASN A 100 51.04 -26.08 -15.20
CA ASN A 100 52.51 -26.08 -15.09
C ASN A 100 53.07 -27.25 -14.28
N LEU A 101 52.29 -27.78 -13.32
CA LEU A 101 52.69 -28.96 -12.53
C LEU A 101 52.43 -30.25 -13.30
N GLU A 102 51.32 -30.34 -14.02
CA GLU A 102 50.95 -31.51 -14.82
C GLU A 102 51.79 -31.65 -16.09
N GLY A 103 52.23 -30.54 -16.70
CA GLY A 103 53.12 -30.55 -17.86
C GLY A 103 54.60 -30.79 -17.55
N ASN A 104 55.00 -30.81 -16.28
CA ASN A 104 56.37 -31.07 -15.80
C ASN A 104 56.56 -32.52 -15.27
N ASN A 105 55.62 -33.42 -15.60
CA ASN A 105 55.65 -34.84 -15.25
C ASN A 105 55.47 -35.70 -16.52
#